data_AF-A0A6J4VV79-F1
#
_entry.id   AF-A0A6J4VV79-F1
#
_cell.length_a   1.000
_cell.length_b   1.000
_cell.length_c   1.000
_cell.angle_alpha   90.00
_cell.angle_beta   90.00
_cell.angle_gamma   90.00
#
_symmetry.space_group_name_H-M   'P 1'
#
loop_
_entity.id
_entity.type
_entity.pdbx_description
1 polymer ?
#
loop_
_entity_poly.entity_id
_entity_poly.type
_entity_poly.pdbx_seq_one_letter_code
_entity_poly.pdbx_strand_id
1 'polypeptide(L)'
;MPLHDHRRGLHAAMAGTGDPYAILTVERLALCMGLHGGERIAAPHPELEPLVAASLLTVHNGTYRPNFFIADREETALIDQHARGIGAQLAERLLVRWLTIAAAYATLAISRERSLAEMAFLLIGDRVLDVGLLDALAADGALMPPAPARPDPANPEARYYFWLIAGAAAHLGRYGQRAIPLPWPGWSLITFGQYHLGASSNAARDELEAGARQSLLAGEAQTPAALARSFALPSLGPEDTGRWMAVERDCTADLLAVYHEAATDLRALHAGLRAGAGAPSSFGEFFCWYDHVAYAHAIDALIAAGVLSIPAARFAAMLWHDAGGGAF
;
A
#
# COMPACT_ATOMS: atom_id res chain seq x y z
N MET A 1 2.50 -8.33 8.48
CA MET A 1 1.12 -8.47 7.98
C MET A 1 0.23 -7.55 8.79
N PRO A 2 -0.78 -6.88 8.22
CA PRO A 2 -1.69 -6.06 8.99
C PRO A 2 -2.28 -6.82 10.19
N LEU A 3 -2.42 -6.16 11.34
CA LEU A 3 -2.97 -6.74 12.56
C LEU A 3 -4.42 -6.30 12.71
N HIS A 4 -5.32 -7.26 12.97
CA HIS A 4 -6.75 -7.01 13.07
C HIS A 4 -7.29 -7.48 14.43
N ASP A 5 -7.88 -6.57 15.20
CA ASP A 5 -8.80 -6.92 16.28
C ASP A 5 -10.24 -6.85 15.74
N HIS A 6 -10.72 -7.97 15.21
CA HIS A 6 -12.07 -8.08 14.68
C HIS A 6 -13.17 -7.83 15.72
N ARG A 7 -12.89 -8.04 17.02
CA ARG A 7 -13.89 -7.86 18.08
C ARG A 7 -14.20 -6.39 18.30
N ARG A 8 -13.16 -5.54 18.21
CA ARG A 8 -13.28 -4.09 18.39
C ARG A 8 -13.33 -3.33 17.06
N GLY A 9 -13.10 -4.02 15.94
CA GLY A 9 -13.01 -3.41 14.62
C GLY A 9 -11.79 -2.50 14.52
N LEU A 10 -10.67 -2.88 15.13
CA LEU A 10 -9.41 -2.13 15.06
C LEU A 10 -8.47 -2.80 14.06
N HIS A 11 -7.84 -1.99 13.21
CA HIS A 11 -6.99 -2.47 12.14
C HIS A 11 -5.73 -1.64 12.07
N ALA A 12 -4.56 -2.29 12.20
CA ALA A 12 -3.26 -1.65 12.11
C ALA A 12 -2.53 -2.12 10.85
N ALA A 13 -2.00 -1.18 10.08
CA ALA A 13 -1.15 -1.47 8.93
C ALA A 13 0.06 -0.55 8.91
N MET A 14 1.00 -0.91 8.04
CA MET A 14 2.22 -0.16 7.80
C MET A 14 2.55 -0.21 6.32
N ALA A 15 3.20 0.84 5.84
CA ALA A 15 3.96 0.80 4.60
C ALA A 15 5.46 0.62 4.91
N GLY A 16 6.13 -0.23 4.15
CA GLY A 16 7.53 -0.61 4.34
C GLY A 16 7.72 -1.99 4.98
N THR A 17 8.97 -2.38 5.20
CA THR A 17 9.32 -3.70 5.75
C THR A 17 9.73 -3.62 7.21
N GLY A 18 9.08 -4.38 8.08
CA GLY A 18 9.39 -4.49 9.49
C GLY A 18 8.38 -5.43 10.15
N ASP A 19 8.57 -5.67 11.45
CA ASP A 19 7.60 -6.41 12.24
C ASP A 19 7.24 -5.66 13.53
N PRO A 20 6.59 -4.47 13.43
CA PRO A 20 6.00 -3.84 14.61
C PRO A 20 4.89 -4.72 15.20
N TYR A 21 4.40 -5.73 14.47
CA TYR A 21 3.33 -6.60 14.92
C TYR A 21 3.75 -7.53 16.05
N ALA A 22 5.05 -7.84 16.18
CA ALA A 22 5.58 -8.60 17.31
C ALA A 22 5.30 -7.93 18.67
N ILE A 23 5.16 -6.59 18.71
CA ILE A 23 4.87 -5.84 19.94
C ILE A 23 3.44 -5.33 20.01
N LEU A 24 2.64 -5.45 18.95
CA LEU A 24 1.25 -5.00 18.92
C LEU A 24 0.34 -6.15 19.34
N THR A 25 -0.25 -6.03 20.52
CA THR A 25 -1.31 -6.92 21.00
C THR A 25 -2.67 -6.25 20.86
N VAL A 26 -3.75 -7.04 20.95
CA VAL A 26 -5.13 -6.51 20.99
C VAL A 26 -5.30 -5.48 22.11
N GLU A 27 -4.70 -5.74 23.27
CA GLU A 27 -4.71 -4.86 24.43
C GLU A 27 -3.97 -3.55 24.13
N ARG A 28 -2.80 -3.62 23.48
CA ARG A 28 -2.01 -2.43 23.11
C ARG A 28 -2.71 -1.56 22.07
N LEU A 29 -3.36 -2.17 21.07
CA LEU A 29 -4.17 -1.43 20.11
C LEU A 29 -5.31 -0.68 20.80
N ALA A 30 -5.98 -1.32 21.75
CA ALA A 30 -7.04 -0.69 22.53
C ALA A 30 -6.52 0.48 23.38
N LEU A 31 -5.36 0.33 24.02
CA LEU A 31 -4.74 1.41 24.79
C LEU A 31 -4.35 2.59 23.88
N CYS A 32 -3.78 2.34 22.70
CA CYS A 32 -3.50 3.40 21.71
C CYS A 32 -4.76 4.16 21.30
N MET A 33 -5.88 3.44 21.08
CA MET A 33 -7.16 4.06 20.76
C MET A 33 -7.74 4.87 21.95
N GLY A 34 -7.59 4.39 23.19
CA GLY A 34 -7.96 5.13 24.38
C GLY A 34 -7.18 6.43 24.53
N LEU A 35 -5.85 6.38 24.34
CA LEU A 35 -4.99 7.56 24.33
C LEU A 35 -5.38 8.56 23.23
N HIS A 36 -5.72 8.08 22.03
CA HIS A 36 -6.28 8.91 20.95
C HIS A 36 -7.60 9.59 21.35
N GLY A 37 -8.45 8.87 22.08
CA GLY A 37 -9.69 9.39 22.67
C GLY A 37 -9.49 10.39 23.82
N GLY A 38 -8.24 10.67 24.21
CA GLY A 38 -7.91 11.63 25.27
C GLY A 38 -7.72 11.01 26.65
N GLU A 39 -7.70 9.68 26.77
CA GLU A 39 -7.33 9.02 28.02
C GLU A 39 -5.90 9.39 28.42
N ARG A 40 -5.67 9.55 29.73
CA ARG A 40 -4.36 9.91 30.28
C ARG A 40 -3.83 8.75 31.09
N ILE A 41 -2.77 8.12 30.59
CA ILE A 41 -2.06 7.04 31.29
C ILE A 41 -0.71 7.60 31.74
N ALA A 42 -0.43 7.50 33.03
CA ALA A 42 0.84 7.93 33.61
C ALA A 42 1.96 6.93 33.28
N ALA A 43 3.16 7.45 33.01
CA ALA A 43 4.36 6.65 32.86
C ALA A 43 5.03 6.39 34.24
N PRO A 44 5.63 5.20 34.47
CA PRO A 44 5.71 4.07 33.56
C PRO A 44 4.48 3.13 33.61
N HIS A 45 4.17 2.48 32.50
CA HIS A 45 3.11 1.48 32.35
C HIS A 45 3.65 0.27 31.56
N PRO A 46 3.72 -0.93 32.17
CA PRO A 46 4.37 -2.10 31.57
C PRO A 46 3.91 -2.46 30.16
N GLU A 47 2.61 -2.30 29.84
CA GLU A 47 2.10 -2.59 28.49
C GLU A 47 2.45 -1.54 27.43
N LEU A 48 2.84 -0.33 27.83
CA LEU A 48 3.11 0.78 26.90
C LEU A 48 4.60 0.99 26.67
N GLU A 49 5.47 0.54 27.58
CA GLU A 49 6.92 0.60 27.41
C GLU A 49 7.42 -0.05 26.11
N PRO A 50 6.93 -1.24 25.68
CA PRO A 50 7.32 -1.81 24.39
C PRO A 50 6.98 -0.91 23.19
N LEU A 51 5.89 -0.13 23.29
CA LEU A 51 5.48 0.79 22.22
C LEU A 51 6.34 2.06 22.21
N VAL A 52 6.79 2.53 23.37
CA VAL A 52 7.79 3.61 23.46
C VAL A 52 9.13 3.15 22.88
N ALA A 53 9.58 1.94 23.22
CA ALA A 53 10.83 1.37 22.71
C ALA A 53 10.84 1.20 21.17
N ALA A 54 9.67 1.09 20.56
CA ALA A 54 9.50 1.04 19.10
C ALA A 54 9.03 2.37 18.49
N SER A 55 9.11 3.47 19.24
CA SER A 55 8.77 4.83 18.78
C SER A 55 7.32 5.02 18.32
N LEU A 56 6.41 4.10 18.70
CA LEU A 56 4.97 4.20 18.44
C LEU A 56 4.25 5.06 19.50
N LEU A 57 4.83 5.20 20.68
CA LEU A 57 4.40 6.15 21.70
C LEU A 57 5.55 7.08 22.10
N THR A 58 5.20 8.28 22.55
CA THR A 58 6.13 9.20 23.23
C THR A 58 5.62 9.51 24.64
N VAL A 59 6.52 9.87 25.54
CA VAL A 59 6.17 10.34 26.89
C VAL A 59 6.31 11.87 26.93
N HIS A 60 5.20 12.56 27.20
CA HIS A 60 5.17 14.01 27.33
C HIS A 60 4.54 14.38 28.67
N ASN A 61 5.27 15.13 29.49
CA ASN A 61 4.86 15.53 30.85
C ASN A 61 4.36 14.35 31.71
N GLY A 62 5.08 13.22 31.65
CA GLY A 62 4.75 12.01 32.42
C GLY A 62 3.54 11.23 31.90
N THR A 63 3.01 11.54 30.72
CA THR A 63 1.88 10.84 30.09
C THR A 63 2.24 10.32 28.71
N TYR A 64 1.68 9.17 28.33
CA TYR A 64 1.87 8.61 26.98
C TYR A 64 1.07 9.37 25.93
N ARG A 65 1.61 9.45 24.71
CA ARG A 65 0.94 9.98 23.53
C ARG A 65 1.24 9.12 22.31
N PRO A 66 0.24 8.78 21.47
CA PRO A 66 0.47 8.16 20.17
C PRO A 66 1.42 8.99 19.33
N ASN A 67 2.40 8.33 18.73
CA ASN A 67 3.37 8.94 17.84
C ASN A 67 3.15 8.50 16.40
N PHE A 68 1.95 8.10 16.04
CA PHE A 68 1.58 7.68 14.69
C PHE A 68 0.10 8.01 14.42
N PHE A 69 -0.33 7.91 13.16
CA PHE A 69 -1.70 8.21 12.77
C PHE A 69 -2.72 7.20 13.35
N ILE A 70 -3.70 7.71 14.08
CA ILE A 70 -4.84 6.93 14.58
C ILE A 70 -6.14 7.61 14.11
N ALA A 71 -7.05 6.86 13.48
CA ALA A 71 -8.39 7.34 13.16
C ALA A 71 -9.45 6.48 13.86
N ASP A 72 -10.40 7.12 14.52
CA ASP A 72 -11.58 6.43 15.03
C ASP A 72 -12.57 6.09 13.90
N ARG A 73 -13.74 5.56 14.25
CA ARG A 73 -14.75 5.12 13.29
C ARG A 73 -15.36 6.28 12.49
N GLU A 74 -15.61 7.41 13.13
CA GLU A 74 -16.20 8.60 12.50
C GLU A 74 -15.18 9.25 11.55
N GLU A 75 -13.94 9.40 12.02
CA GLU A 75 -12.82 9.89 11.21
C GLU A 75 -12.57 8.98 10.00
N THR A 76 -12.56 7.66 10.21
CA THR A 76 -12.38 6.68 9.13
C THR A 76 -13.49 6.77 8.08
N ALA A 77 -14.75 6.92 8.49
CA ALA A 77 -15.88 7.06 7.57
C ALA A 77 -15.82 8.38 6.76
N LEU A 78 -15.46 9.49 7.42
CA LEU A 78 -15.27 10.78 6.76
C LEU A 78 -14.17 10.69 5.71
N ILE A 79 -13.06 10.03 6.05
CA ILE A 79 -11.91 9.87 5.17
C ILE A 79 -12.25 8.94 3.99
N ASP A 80 -12.96 7.83 4.20
CA ASP A 80 -13.45 6.97 3.11
C ASP A 80 -14.35 7.73 2.13
N GLN A 81 -15.27 8.55 2.66
CA GLN A 81 -16.16 9.35 1.83
C GLN A 81 -15.38 10.33 0.95
N HIS A 82 -14.38 11.01 1.51
CA HIS A 82 -13.54 11.94 0.76
C HIS A 82 -12.65 11.19 -0.25
N ALA A 83 -12.01 10.10 0.17
CA ALA A 83 -11.17 9.23 -0.66
C ALA A 83 -11.93 8.64 -1.85
N ARG A 84 -13.23 8.35 -1.71
CA ARG A 84 -14.08 7.93 -2.83
C ARG A 84 -14.18 8.98 -3.93
N GLY A 85 -14.30 10.25 -3.56
CA GLY A 85 -14.33 11.37 -4.51
C GLY A 85 -13.02 11.50 -5.28
N ILE A 86 -11.88 11.40 -4.57
CA ILE A 86 -10.55 11.40 -5.21
C ILE A 86 -10.36 10.15 -6.07
N GLY A 87 -10.73 8.97 -5.58
CA GLY A 87 -10.66 7.72 -6.35
C GLY A 87 -11.44 7.78 -7.67
N ALA A 88 -12.62 8.40 -7.67
CA ALA A 88 -13.39 8.63 -8.89
C ALA A 88 -12.64 9.54 -9.88
N GLN A 89 -12.01 10.61 -9.40
CA GLN A 89 -11.19 11.51 -10.24
C GLN A 89 -9.95 10.80 -10.80
N LEU A 90 -9.25 10.00 -9.99
CA LEU A 90 -8.12 9.18 -10.45
C LEU A 90 -8.55 8.21 -11.57
N ALA A 91 -9.68 7.53 -11.39
CA ALA A 91 -10.24 6.63 -12.40
C ALA A 91 -10.63 7.38 -13.68
N GLU A 92 -11.25 8.56 -13.57
CA GLU A 92 -11.60 9.40 -14.73
C GLU A 92 -10.36 9.77 -15.55
N ARG A 93 -9.28 10.22 -14.90
CA ARG A 93 -8.01 10.54 -15.59
C ARG A 93 -7.46 9.32 -16.35
N LEU A 94 -7.52 8.13 -15.75
CA LEU A 94 -7.09 6.88 -16.42
C LEU A 94 -8.01 6.50 -17.58
N LEU A 95 -9.33 6.67 -17.44
CA LEU A 95 -10.30 6.35 -18.49
C LEU A 95 -10.13 7.25 -19.72
N VAL A 96 -9.86 8.55 -19.53
CA VAL A 96 -9.52 9.47 -20.64
C VAL A 96 -8.31 8.98 -21.42
N ARG A 97 -7.36 8.34 -20.74
CA ARG A 97 -6.11 7.83 -21.32
C ARG A 97 -6.19 6.38 -21.78
N TRP A 98 -7.33 5.71 -21.61
CA TRP A 98 -7.41 4.28 -21.76
C TRP A 98 -7.01 3.78 -23.15
N LEU A 99 -7.34 4.52 -24.21
CA LEU A 99 -6.92 4.18 -25.58
C LEU A 99 -5.40 4.22 -25.75
N THR A 100 -4.73 5.21 -25.17
CA THR A 100 -3.27 5.33 -25.19
C THR A 100 -2.63 4.19 -24.39
N ILE A 101 -3.18 3.88 -23.21
CA ILE A 101 -2.74 2.76 -22.37
C ILE A 101 -2.88 1.44 -23.14
N ALA A 102 -4.02 1.22 -23.81
CA ALA A 102 -4.27 0.03 -24.62
C ALA A 102 -3.33 -0.09 -25.82
N ALA A 103 -3.07 1.02 -26.51
CA ALA A 103 -2.12 1.06 -27.62
C ALA A 103 -0.70 0.71 -27.14
N ALA A 104 -0.27 1.25 -25.99
CA ALA A 104 1.04 0.95 -25.44
C ALA A 104 1.14 -0.51 -24.96
N TYR A 105 0.11 -1.03 -24.30
CA TYR A 105 0.04 -2.44 -23.91
C TYR A 105 0.18 -3.37 -25.12
N ALA A 106 -0.47 -3.05 -26.24
CA ALA A 106 -0.38 -3.85 -27.48
C ALA A 106 1.03 -3.93 -28.08
N THR A 107 1.97 -3.08 -27.63
CA THR A 107 3.38 -3.16 -28.03
C THR A 107 4.19 -4.14 -27.19
N LEU A 108 3.69 -4.57 -26.03
CA LEU A 108 4.36 -5.51 -25.14
C LEU A 108 4.23 -6.94 -25.65
N ALA A 109 5.24 -7.78 -25.45
CA ALA A 109 5.21 -9.17 -25.90
C ALA A 109 4.04 -9.96 -25.28
N ILE A 110 3.75 -9.69 -24.00
CA ILE A 110 2.67 -10.33 -23.24
C ILE A 110 1.27 -10.11 -23.84
N SER A 111 1.06 -9.04 -24.61
CA SER A 111 -0.23 -8.73 -25.25
C SER A 111 -0.68 -9.77 -26.28
N ARG A 112 0.24 -10.64 -26.71
CA ARG A 112 -0.05 -11.76 -27.61
C ARG A 112 -0.72 -12.93 -26.91
N GLU A 113 -0.59 -13.01 -25.58
CA GLU A 113 -1.02 -14.14 -24.76
C GLU A 113 -2.12 -13.76 -23.77
N ARG A 114 -2.14 -12.50 -23.33
CA ARG A 114 -3.07 -11.97 -22.35
C ARG A 114 -3.73 -10.70 -22.90
N SER A 115 -4.95 -10.47 -22.50
CA SER A 115 -5.65 -9.21 -22.77
C SER A 115 -5.23 -8.13 -21.76
N LEU A 116 -5.40 -6.85 -22.13
CA LEU A 116 -5.21 -5.76 -21.17
C LEU A 116 -6.16 -5.90 -19.98
N ALA A 117 -7.41 -6.31 -20.17
CA ALA A 117 -8.39 -6.43 -19.08
C ALA A 117 -7.96 -7.44 -18.00
N GLU A 118 -7.25 -8.51 -18.39
CA GLU A 118 -6.66 -9.49 -17.45
C GLU A 118 -5.43 -8.93 -16.74
N MET A 119 -4.61 -8.15 -17.45
CA MET A 119 -3.37 -7.60 -16.91
C MET A 119 -3.56 -6.28 -16.14
N ALA A 120 -4.66 -5.56 -16.38
CA ALA A 120 -4.90 -4.21 -15.87
C ALA A 120 -4.93 -4.16 -14.35
N PHE A 121 -5.39 -5.23 -13.67
CA PHE A 121 -5.39 -5.25 -12.21
C PHE A 121 -3.97 -5.14 -11.63
N LEU A 122 -2.97 -5.70 -12.32
CA LEU A 122 -1.58 -5.55 -11.92
C LEU A 122 -0.95 -4.31 -12.59
N LEU A 123 -1.02 -4.19 -13.90
CA LEU A 123 -0.35 -3.10 -14.61
C LEU A 123 -0.91 -1.70 -14.28
N ILE A 124 -2.20 -1.57 -14.01
CA ILE A 124 -2.80 -0.28 -13.60
C ILE A 124 -2.95 -0.22 -12.09
N GLY A 125 -3.51 -1.26 -11.47
CA GLY A 125 -3.76 -1.28 -10.03
C GLY A 125 -2.48 -1.18 -9.20
N ASP A 126 -1.46 -1.97 -9.52
CA ASP A 126 -0.17 -1.95 -8.82
C ASP A 126 0.75 -0.86 -9.38
N ARG A 127 1.11 -1.01 -10.66
CA ARG A 127 2.22 -0.23 -11.23
C ARG A 127 1.88 1.24 -11.45
N VAL A 128 0.61 1.60 -11.64
CA VAL A 128 0.22 3.01 -11.84
C VAL A 128 -0.42 3.60 -10.58
N LEU A 129 -1.35 2.89 -9.95
CA LEU A 129 -2.19 3.42 -8.87
C LEU A 129 -1.61 3.22 -7.46
N ASP A 130 -0.87 2.13 -7.20
CA ASP A 130 -0.24 1.85 -5.90
C ASP A 130 1.21 2.37 -5.93
N VAL A 131 2.18 1.51 -6.26
CA VAL A 131 3.61 1.83 -6.14
C VAL A 131 4.04 3.00 -7.04
N GLY A 132 3.58 3.05 -8.29
CA GLY A 132 3.99 4.12 -9.21
C GLY A 132 3.50 5.50 -8.79
N LEU A 133 2.29 5.59 -8.21
CA LEU A 133 1.75 6.86 -7.72
C LEU A 133 2.42 7.28 -6.42
N LEU A 134 2.67 6.33 -5.50
CA LEU A 134 3.43 6.57 -4.28
C LEU A 134 4.86 7.05 -4.58
N ASP A 135 5.55 6.41 -5.53
CA ASP A 135 6.87 6.84 -6.02
C ASP A 135 6.84 8.28 -6.52
N ALA A 136 5.84 8.61 -7.35
CA ALA A 136 5.68 9.96 -7.90
C ALA A 136 5.37 11.00 -6.81
N LEU A 137 4.50 10.68 -5.85
CA LEU A 137 4.13 11.52 -4.72
C LEU A 137 5.33 11.78 -3.79
N ALA A 138 6.13 10.76 -3.51
CA ALA A 138 7.32 10.86 -2.67
C ALA A 138 8.45 11.64 -3.36
N ALA A 139 8.61 11.48 -4.68
CA ALA A 139 9.59 12.23 -5.48
C ALA A 139 9.21 13.72 -5.59
N ASP A 140 7.92 14.03 -5.73
CA ASP A 140 7.40 15.39 -5.74
C ASP A 140 7.53 16.08 -4.38
N GLY A 141 7.22 15.36 -3.29
CA GLY A 141 7.44 15.85 -1.93
C GLY A 141 6.45 16.90 -1.42
N ALA A 142 5.44 17.31 -2.22
CA ALA A 142 4.50 18.36 -1.80
C ALA A 142 3.46 17.87 -0.77
N LEU A 143 3.06 16.60 -0.86
CA LEU A 143 2.07 15.98 0.05
C LEU A 143 2.67 14.83 0.85
N MET A 144 3.41 13.95 0.17
CA MET A 144 4.04 12.80 0.81
C MET A 144 5.54 13.06 0.96
N PRO A 145 6.10 13.08 2.18
CA PRO A 145 7.55 13.07 2.31
C PRO A 145 8.11 11.75 1.73
N PRO A 146 9.42 11.66 1.45
CA PRO A 146 10.04 10.39 1.13
C PRO A 146 9.77 9.36 2.22
N ALA A 147 9.70 8.08 1.84
CA ALA A 147 9.58 7.02 2.82
C ALA A 147 10.66 7.20 3.91
N PRO A 148 10.26 7.22 5.19
CA PRO A 148 11.22 7.29 6.26
C PRO A 148 12.18 6.10 6.18
N ALA A 149 13.46 6.35 6.49
CA ALA A 149 14.44 5.28 6.58
C ALA A 149 13.98 4.22 7.60
N ARG A 150 14.48 2.99 7.47
CA ARG A 150 14.17 1.96 8.47
C ARG A 150 14.88 2.32 9.78
N PRO A 151 14.27 2.07 10.95
CA PRO A 151 15.02 2.08 12.17
C PRO A 151 16.18 1.10 12.04
N ASP A 152 17.40 1.62 12.11
CA ASP A 152 18.63 0.86 12.16
C ASP A 152 19.54 1.47 13.24
N PRO A 153 20.64 0.82 13.65
CA PRO A 153 21.52 1.39 14.66
C PRO A 153 22.11 2.77 14.32
N ALA A 154 22.18 3.15 13.04
CA ALA A 154 22.63 4.46 12.58
C ALA A 154 21.49 5.50 12.52
N ASN A 155 20.24 5.06 12.39
CA ASN A 155 19.03 5.88 12.33
C ASN A 155 17.93 5.30 13.25
N PRO A 156 18.15 5.24 14.59
CA PRO A 156 17.21 4.60 15.51
C PRO A 156 15.86 5.31 15.60
N GLU A 157 15.82 6.59 15.23
CA GLU A 157 14.62 7.43 15.22
C GLU A 157 13.77 7.27 13.96
N ALA A 158 14.31 6.60 12.94
CA ALA A 158 13.58 6.38 11.71
C ALA A 158 12.46 5.35 11.97
N ARG A 159 11.30 5.52 11.36
CA ARG A 159 10.10 4.72 11.66
C ARG A 159 9.28 4.49 10.41
N TYR A 160 8.47 3.45 10.39
CA TYR A 160 7.58 3.16 9.27
C TYR A 160 6.45 4.20 9.15
N TYR A 161 5.83 4.33 7.98
CA TYR A 161 4.47 4.84 7.95
C TYR A 161 3.58 3.81 8.61
N PHE A 162 2.97 4.17 9.74
CA PHE A 162 2.17 3.26 10.53
C PHE A 162 0.85 3.95 10.86
N TRP A 163 -0.25 3.21 10.75
CA TRP A 163 -1.57 3.72 11.06
C TRP A 163 -2.45 2.68 11.76
N LEU A 164 -3.34 3.17 12.61
CA LEU A 164 -4.40 2.41 13.25
C LEU A 164 -5.75 3.04 12.91
N ILE A 165 -6.68 2.25 12.42
CA ILE A 165 -8.04 2.71 12.14
C ILE A 165 -9.06 1.89 12.91
N ALA A 166 -10.20 2.49 13.22
CA ALA A 166 -11.39 1.79 13.68
C ALA A 166 -12.46 1.75 12.57
N GLY A 167 -13.11 0.61 12.36
CA GLY A 167 -14.20 0.47 11.40
C GLY A 167 -14.20 -0.84 10.64
N ALA A 168 -14.50 -0.77 9.34
CA ALA A 168 -14.45 -1.92 8.45
C ALA A 168 -13.02 -2.17 7.96
N ALA A 169 -12.61 -3.44 7.90
CA ALA A 169 -11.27 -3.82 7.43
C ALA A 169 -10.97 -3.33 6.01
N ALA A 170 -12.00 -3.17 5.17
CA ALA A 170 -11.85 -2.62 3.83
C ALA A 170 -11.33 -1.17 3.80
N HIS A 171 -11.50 -0.41 4.89
CA HIS A 171 -10.99 0.96 5.00
C HIS A 171 -9.47 1.02 5.26
N LEU A 172 -8.80 -0.12 5.50
CA LEU A 172 -7.34 -0.14 5.71
C LEU A 172 -6.54 0.05 4.41
N GLY A 173 -7.20 -0.02 3.26
CA GLY A 173 -6.59 -0.31 1.97
C GLY A 173 -6.94 -1.73 1.57
N ARG A 174 -7.72 -1.88 0.50
CA ARG A 174 -8.27 -3.19 0.09
C ARG A 174 -7.25 -4.03 -0.68
N TYR A 175 -6.35 -3.38 -1.40
CA TYR A 175 -5.37 -4.01 -2.26
C TYR A 175 -3.96 -3.58 -1.82
N GLY A 176 -2.94 -4.27 -2.33
CA GLY A 176 -1.56 -3.84 -2.17
C GLY A 176 -0.54 -4.83 -2.71
N GLN A 177 0.64 -4.30 -3.04
CA GLN A 177 1.76 -5.03 -3.60
C GLN A 177 2.57 -5.82 -2.55
N ARG A 178 3.08 -6.99 -2.94
CA ARG A 178 4.28 -7.60 -2.35
C ARG A 178 5.26 -7.85 -3.48
N ALA A 179 6.51 -7.46 -3.27
CA ALA A 179 7.61 -7.77 -4.17
C ALA A 179 8.58 -8.73 -3.47
N ILE A 180 8.82 -9.89 -4.07
CA ILE A 180 9.80 -10.87 -3.60
C ILE A 180 11.00 -10.83 -4.53
N PRO A 181 12.16 -10.33 -4.08
CA PRO A 181 13.38 -10.36 -4.88
C PRO A 181 13.73 -11.80 -5.27
N LEU A 182 14.08 -12.00 -6.54
CA LEU A 182 14.48 -13.29 -7.10
C LEU A 182 16.01 -13.36 -7.20
N PRO A 183 16.62 -14.56 -7.33
CA PRO A 183 18.07 -14.70 -7.38
C PRO A 183 18.72 -14.12 -8.64
N TRP A 184 17.92 -13.70 -9.63
CA TRP A 184 18.41 -13.06 -10.85
C TRP A 184 18.37 -11.54 -10.69
N PRO A 185 19.48 -10.81 -10.96
CA PRO A 185 19.52 -9.36 -10.82
C PRO A 185 18.36 -8.65 -11.51
N GLY A 186 17.73 -7.71 -10.81
CA GLY A 186 16.59 -6.93 -11.30
C GLY A 186 15.25 -7.68 -11.32
N TRP A 187 15.21 -8.99 -11.09
CA TRP A 187 13.96 -9.75 -11.13
C TRP A 187 13.28 -9.82 -9.76
N SER A 188 11.96 -9.64 -9.77
CA SER A 188 11.08 -9.84 -8.62
C SER A 188 9.83 -10.62 -9.01
N LEU A 189 9.31 -11.43 -8.08
CA LEU A 189 7.93 -11.91 -8.14
C LEU A 189 7.05 -10.84 -7.49
N ILE A 190 6.22 -10.19 -8.30
CA ILE A 190 5.26 -9.20 -7.83
C ILE A 190 3.90 -9.88 -7.68
N THR A 191 3.25 -9.68 -6.53
CA THR A 191 1.86 -10.02 -6.31
C THR A 191 1.08 -8.77 -5.92
N PHE A 192 -0.11 -8.58 -6.47
CA PHE A 192 -0.99 -7.46 -6.15
C PHE A 192 -2.42 -7.91 -5.97
N GLY A 193 -3.07 -7.46 -4.90
CA GLY A 193 -4.46 -7.76 -4.62
C GLY A 193 -4.79 -7.73 -3.14
N GLN A 194 -5.88 -8.41 -2.77
CA GLN A 194 -6.36 -8.39 -1.40
C GLN A 194 -5.43 -9.18 -0.47
N TYR A 195 -5.03 -8.56 0.64
CA TYR A 195 -4.29 -9.24 1.71
C TYR A 195 -5.15 -10.23 2.48
N HIS A 196 -6.44 -9.91 2.63
CA HIS A 196 -7.38 -10.69 3.42
C HIS A 196 -8.67 -10.95 2.64
N LEU A 197 -9.23 -12.14 2.84
CA LEU A 197 -10.54 -12.55 2.35
C LEU A 197 -11.45 -12.76 3.57
N GLY A 198 -12.16 -11.70 3.96
CA GLY A 198 -12.88 -11.66 5.23
C GLY A 198 -11.91 -11.52 6.41
N ALA A 199 -11.90 -12.50 7.31
CA ALA A 199 -11.04 -12.51 8.51
C ALA A 199 -9.74 -13.33 8.33
N SER A 200 -9.53 -13.92 7.15
CA SER A 200 -8.38 -14.79 6.87
C SER A 200 -7.44 -14.14 5.87
N SER A 201 -6.15 -14.51 5.90
CA SER A 201 -5.21 -14.11 4.84
C SER A 201 -5.63 -14.70 3.50
N ASN A 202 -5.15 -14.10 2.41
CA ASN A 202 -5.31 -14.67 1.08
C ASN A 202 -4.38 -15.88 0.88
N ALA A 203 -4.81 -17.05 1.36
CA ALA A 203 -4.01 -18.27 1.34
C ALA A 203 -3.46 -18.64 -0.05
N ALA A 204 -4.24 -18.42 -1.12
CA ALA A 204 -3.79 -18.72 -2.49
C ALA A 204 -2.60 -17.84 -2.92
N ARG A 205 -2.55 -16.58 -2.45
CA ARG A 205 -1.40 -15.69 -2.65
C ARG A 205 -0.19 -16.19 -1.86
N ASP A 206 -0.39 -16.51 -0.58
CA ASP A 206 0.67 -17.00 0.31
C ASP A 206 1.25 -18.34 -0.22
N GLU A 207 0.41 -19.24 -0.72
CA GLU A 207 0.80 -20.51 -1.34
C GLU A 207 1.62 -20.33 -2.63
N LEU A 208 1.23 -19.40 -3.51
CA LEU A 208 2.02 -19.06 -4.70
C LEU A 208 3.41 -18.58 -4.32
N GLU A 209 3.49 -17.64 -3.36
CA GLU A 209 4.74 -17.05 -2.90
C GLU A 209 5.66 -18.10 -2.24
N ALA A 210 5.09 -18.96 -1.40
CA ALA A 210 5.81 -20.07 -0.77
C ALA A 210 6.28 -21.11 -1.80
N GLY A 211 5.42 -21.49 -2.74
CA GLY A 211 5.75 -22.43 -3.81
C GLY A 211 6.88 -21.93 -4.69
N ALA A 212 6.84 -20.66 -5.10
CA ALA A 212 7.91 -20.05 -5.89
C ALA A 212 9.26 -20.09 -5.14
N ARG A 213 9.27 -19.75 -3.85
CA ARG A 213 10.48 -19.85 -3.00
C ARG A 213 11.00 -21.29 -2.91
N GLN A 214 10.11 -22.26 -2.69
CA GLN A 214 10.49 -23.66 -2.60
C GLN A 214 11.09 -24.17 -3.91
N SER A 215 10.50 -23.84 -5.05
CA SER A 215 10.99 -24.23 -6.38
C SER A 215 12.40 -23.66 -6.66
N LEU A 216 12.67 -22.43 -6.22
CA LEU A 216 14.00 -21.82 -6.29
C LEU A 216 15.01 -22.53 -5.38
N LEU A 217 14.63 -22.84 -4.13
CA LEU A 217 15.48 -23.57 -3.18
C LEU A 217 15.80 -25.00 -3.66
N ALA A 218 14.86 -25.64 -4.33
CA ALA A 218 15.02 -26.97 -4.92
C ALA A 218 15.82 -26.96 -6.24
N GLY A 219 16.15 -25.78 -6.80
CA GLY A 219 16.87 -25.65 -8.06
C GLY A 219 16.05 -26.04 -9.30
N GLU A 220 14.73 -26.13 -9.18
CA GLU A 220 13.80 -26.52 -10.25
C GLU A 220 13.62 -25.40 -11.29
N ALA A 221 13.76 -24.15 -10.87
CA ALA A 221 13.70 -22.98 -11.73
C ALA A 221 15.06 -22.27 -11.79
N GLN A 222 15.80 -22.48 -12.88
CA GLN A 222 17.14 -21.89 -13.07
C GLN A 222 17.11 -20.53 -13.80
N THR A 223 15.98 -20.17 -14.39
CA THR A 223 15.79 -18.89 -15.09
C THR A 223 14.42 -18.28 -14.77
N PRO A 224 14.22 -16.96 -14.93
CA PRO A 224 12.91 -16.34 -14.77
C PRO A 224 11.85 -17.00 -15.66
N ALA A 225 12.20 -17.32 -16.91
CA ALA A 225 11.29 -17.98 -17.85
C ALA A 225 10.90 -19.40 -17.39
N ALA A 226 11.80 -20.13 -16.72
CA ALA A 226 11.48 -21.43 -16.13
C ALA A 226 10.48 -21.28 -14.98
N LEU A 227 10.72 -20.34 -14.07
CA LEU A 227 9.81 -20.07 -12.95
C LEU A 227 8.42 -19.62 -13.45
N ALA A 228 8.39 -18.71 -14.42
CA ALA A 228 7.14 -18.23 -15.02
C ALA A 228 6.32 -19.39 -15.60
N ARG A 229 6.95 -20.31 -16.34
CA ARG A 229 6.27 -21.50 -16.87
C ARG A 229 5.75 -22.42 -15.77
N SER A 230 6.55 -22.71 -14.74
CA SER A 230 6.17 -23.61 -13.64
C SER A 230 4.90 -23.15 -12.90
N PHE A 231 4.70 -21.84 -12.79
CA PHE A 231 3.57 -21.24 -12.07
C PHE A 231 2.54 -20.58 -13.00
N ALA A 232 2.66 -20.78 -14.32
CA ALA A 232 1.84 -20.11 -15.34
C ALA A 232 1.75 -18.58 -15.17
N LEU A 233 2.84 -17.96 -14.69
CA LEU A 233 2.91 -16.53 -14.42
C LEU A 233 3.25 -15.76 -15.70
N PRO A 234 2.59 -14.62 -15.94
CA PRO A 234 3.09 -13.65 -16.91
C PRO A 234 4.47 -13.11 -16.49
N SER A 235 5.26 -12.67 -17.47
CA SER A 235 6.55 -12.02 -17.19
C SER A 235 6.77 -10.81 -18.10
N LEU A 236 7.32 -9.74 -17.52
CA LEU A 236 7.78 -8.56 -18.25
C LEU A 236 9.30 -8.49 -18.13
N GLY A 237 9.98 -8.69 -19.26
CA GLY A 237 11.43 -8.54 -19.37
C GLY A 237 11.86 -7.08 -19.45
N PRO A 238 13.18 -6.81 -19.43
CA PRO A 238 13.71 -5.44 -19.34
C PRO A 238 13.18 -4.48 -20.40
N GLU A 239 13.05 -4.92 -21.65
CA GLU A 239 12.57 -4.09 -22.76
C GLU A 239 11.10 -3.69 -22.57
N ASP A 240 10.23 -4.66 -22.28
CA ASP A 240 8.81 -4.42 -22.06
C ASP A 240 8.56 -3.63 -20.78
N THR A 241 9.33 -3.88 -19.71
CA THR A 241 9.30 -3.03 -18.52
C THR A 241 9.67 -1.60 -18.86
N GLY A 242 10.74 -1.36 -19.62
CA GLY A 242 11.15 -0.01 -20.03
C GLY A 242 10.06 0.73 -20.82
N ARG A 243 9.37 0.02 -21.72
CA ARG A 243 8.23 0.56 -22.47
C ARG A 243 7.05 0.88 -21.54
N TRP A 244 6.70 -0.04 -20.63
CA TRP A 244 5.62 0.18 -19.69
C TRP A 244 5.91 1.33 -18.72
N MET A 245 7.13 1.44 -18.20
CA MET A 245 7.53 2.51 -17.29
C MET A 245 7.37 3.91 -17.90
N ALA A 246 7.44 4.06 -19.23
CA ALA A 246 7.12 5.33 -19.88
C ALA A 246 5.63 5.67 -19.74
N VAL A 247 4.75 4.70 -19.99
CA VAL A 247 3.30 4.84 -19.81
C VAL A 247 2.96 5.11 -18.34
N GLU A 248 3.60 4.37 -17.44
CA GLU A 248 3.47 4.51 -15.99
C GLU A 248 3.76 5.95 -15.57
N ARG A 249 4.96 6.48 -15.90
CA ARG A 249 5.35 7.87 -15.58
C ARG A 249 4.40 8.90 -16.13
N ASP A 250 3.98 8.73 -17.39
CA ASP A 250 3.06 9.70 -17.97
C ASP A 250 1.72 9.66 -17.24
N CYS A 251 1.20 8.47 -16.91
CA CYS A 251 -0.07 8.34 -16.19
C CYS A 251 0.05 8.88 -14.76
N THR A 252 1.10 8.55 -14.02
CA THR A 252 1.30 9.00 -12.64
C THR A 252 1.47 10.52 -12.55
N ALA A 253 2.05 11.18 -13.56
CA ALA A 253 2.09 12.64 -13.64
C ALA A 253 0.69 13.27 -13.69
N ASP A 254 -0.24 12.69 -14.45
CA ASP A 254 -1.63 13.18 -14.51
C ASP A 254 -2.40 12.88 -13.22
N LEU A 255 -2.12 11.75 -12.57
CA LEU A 255 -2.72 11.40 -11.28
C LEU A 255 -2.19 12.27 -10.15
N LEU A 256 -0.91 12.63 -10.18
CA LEU A 256 -0.30 13.57 -9.25
C LEU A 256 -0.99 14.94 -9.33
N ALA A 257 -1.40 15.39 -10.52
CA ALA A 257 -2.16 16.63 -10.67
C ALA A 257 -3.50 16.62 -9.89
N VAL A 258 -4.20 15.48 -9.81
CA VAL A 258 -5.42 15.33 -8.99
C VAL A 258 -5.12 15.61 -7.52
N TYR A 259 -3.99 15.09 -7.03
CA TYR A 259 -3.57 15.32 -5.65
C TYR A 259 -3.13 16.76 -5.40
N HIS A 260 -2.44 17.41 -6.35
CA HIS A 260 -2.14 18.83 -6.23
C HIS A 260 -3.39 19.70 -6.18
N GLU A 261 -4.37 19.42 -7.04
CA GLU A 261 -5.67 20.10 -7.06
C GLU A 261 -6.40 19.94 -5.72
N ALA A 262 -6.30 18.76 -5.10
CA ALA A 262 -6.92 18.44 -3.81
C ALA A 262 -6.07 18.81 -2.57
N ALA A 263 -4.85 19.35 -2.74
CA ALA A 263 -3.86 19.44 -1.66
C ALA A 263 -4.35 20.29 -0.47
N THR A 264 -5.02 21.42 -0.75
CA THR A 264 -5.58 22.29 0.28
C THR A 264 -6.68 21.59 1.06
N ASP A 265 -7.59 20.91 0.36
CA ASP A 265 -8.72 20.19 0.97
C ASP A 265 -8.25 19.00 1.80
N LEU A 266 -7.23 18.27 1.34
CA LEU A 266 -6.63 17.16 2.09
C LEU A 266 -5.95 17.62 3.38
N ARG A 267 -5.24 18.75 3.33
CA ARG A 267 -4.63 19.35 4.53
C ARG A 267 -5.70 19.85 5.49
N ALA A 268 -6.79 20.44 4.99
CA ALA A 268 -7.92 20.86 5.79
C ALA A 268 -8.66 19.68 6.43
N LEU A 269 -8.88 18.60 5.67
CA LEU A 269 -9.45 17.35 6.17
C LEU A 269 -8.60 16.82 7.33
N HIS A 270 -7.30 16.65 7.14
CA HIS A 270 -6.38 16.18 8.18
C HIS A 270 -6.38 17.09 9.43
N ALA A 271 -6.33 18.41 9.24
CA ALA A 271 -6.35 19.37 10.34
C ALA A 271 -7.68 19.36 11.13
N GLY A 272 -8.78 18.94 10.50
CA GLY A 272 -10.07 18.75 11.14
C GLY A 272 -10.20 17.45 11.94
N LEU A 273 -9.29 16.49 11.76
CA LEU A 273 -9.27 15.23 12.52
C LEU A 273 -8.68 15.46 13.93
N ARG A 274 -9.14 14.68 14.91
CA ARG A 274 -8.44 14.55 16.20
C ARG A 274 -7.04 14.02 15.99
N ALA A 275 -6.88 13.12 15.02
CA ALA A 275 -5.59 12.59 14.59
C ALA A 275 -4.57 13.69 14.23
N GLY A 276 -5.04 14.78 13.62
CA GLY A 276 -4.22 15.91 13.21
C GLY A 276 -3.72 16.78 14.36
N ALA A 277 -4.32 16.67 15.54
CA ALA A 277 -3.92 17.42 16.74
C ALA A 277 -2.87 16.68 17.60
N GLY A 278 -2.67 15.38 17.38
CA GLY A 278 -1.93 14.49 18.29
C GLY A 278 -0.44 14.36 18.04
N ALA A 279 0.00 14.27 16.76
CA ALA A 279 1.38 13.99 16.40
C ALA A 279 1.89 14.90 15.25
N PRO A 280 3.05 15.58 15.39
CA PRO A 280 3.61 16.47 14.36
C PRO A 280 3.90 15.79 13.01
N SER A 281 4.14 14.48 13.02
CA SER A 281 4.50 13.65 11.86
C SER A 281 3.32 12.89 11.23
N SER A 282 2.09 13.15 11.70
CA SER A 282 0.89 12.39 11.30
C SER A 282 0.45 12.58 9.85
N PHE A 283 0.77 13.71 9.20
CA PHE A 283 0.25 13.97 7.85
C PHE A 283 0.78 12.98 6.81
N GLY A 284 2.06 12.60 6.86
CA GLY A 284 2.64 11.64 5.92
C GLY A 284 2.02 10.24 6.08
N GLU A 285 1.77 9.82 7.32
CA GLU A 285 1.10 8.54 7.64
C GLU A 285 -0.37 8.57 7.23
N PHE A 286 -1.07 9.66 7.55
CA PHE A 286 -2.43 9.92 7.08
C PHE A 286 -2.50 9.81 5.57
N PHE A 287 -1.62 10.53 4.86
CA PHE A 287 -1.69 10.62 3.41
C PHE A 287 -1.32 9.30 2.74
N CYS A 288 -0.32 8.58 3.25
CA CYS A 288 0.03 7.25 2.76
C CYS A 288 -1.16 6.27 2.87
N TRP A 289 -1.83 6.26 4.03
CA TRP A 289 -3.05 5.46 4.19
C TRP A 289 -4.20 5.97 3.31
N TYR A 290 -4.41 7.28 3.25
CA TYR A 290 -5.46 7.92 2.46
C TYR A 290 -5.37 7.51 0.99
N ASP A 291 -4.16 7.52 0.41
CA ASP A 291 -3.91 7.10 -0.97
C ASP A 291 -4.33 5.64 -1.20
N HIS A 292 -4.04 4.74 -0.25
CA HIS A 292 -4.49 3.34 -0.31
C HIS A 292 -6.01 3.17 -0.32
N VAL A 293 -6.74 4.08 0.32
CA VAL A 293 -8.20 4.11 0.26
C VAL A 293 -8.66 4.69 -1.08
N ALA A 294 -8.06 5.79 -1.51
CA ALA A 294 -8.45 6.50 -2.74
C ALA A 294 -8.22 5.63 -3.98
N TYR A 295 -7.04 5.00 -4.13
CA TYR A 295 -6.79 4.15 -5.29
C TYR A 295 -7.64 2.88 -5.28
N ALA A 296 -8.03 2.37 -4.11
CA ALA A 296 -8.94 1.23 -4.04
C ALA A 296 -10.32 1.59 -4.61
N HIS A 297 -10.81 2.81 -4.35
CA HIS A 297 -12.02 3.34 -4.99
C HIS A 297 -11.81 3.58 -6.50
N ALA A 298 -10.62 4.00 -6.92
CA ALA A 298 -10.30 4.13 -8.35
C ALA A 298 -10.36 2.77 -9.07
N ILE A 299 -9.82 1.71 -8.48
CA ILE A 299 -9.90 0.34 -9.00
C ILE A 299 -11.38 -0.09 -9.13
N ASP A 300 -12.19 0.16 -8.10
CA ASP A 300 -13.63 -0.17 -8.12
C ASP A 300 -14.37 0.57 -9.26
N ALA A 301 -14.03 1.84 -9.50
CA ALA A 301 -14.59 2.63 -10.60
C ALA A 301 -14.14 2.11 -11.99
N LEU A 302 -12.88 1.71 -12.14
CA LEU A 302 -12.37 1.09 -13.39
C LEU A 302 -13.04 -0.27 -13.68
N ILE A 303 -13.36 -1.03 -12.63
CA ILE A 303 -14.14 -2.28 -12.76
C ILE A 303 -15.56 -1.97 -13.22
N ALA A 304 -16.21 -0.97 -12.63
CA ALA A 304 -17.55 -0.54 -13.03
C ALA A 304 -17.59 -0.05 -14.49
N ALA A 305 -16.51 0.55 -14.98
CA ALA A 305 -16.33 0.96 -16.37
C ALA A 305 -16.01 -0.22 -17.32
N GLY A 306 -15.79 -1.43 -16.81
CA GLY A 306 -15.53 -2.64 -17.60
C GLY A 306 -14.13 -2.70 -18.22
N VAL A 307 -13.20 -1.87 -17.76
CA VAL A 307 -11.84 -1.81 -18.31
C VAL A 307 -10.82 -2.63 -17.51
N LEU A 308 -11.17 -2.99 -16.27
CA LEU A 308 -10.36 -3.79 -15.35
C LEU A 308 -11.18 -4.97 -14.82
N SER A 309 -10.53 -6.13 -14.66
CA SER A 309 -11.14 -7.29 -13.99
C SER A 309 -10.29 -7.76 -12.81
N ILE A 310 -10.92 -8.10 -11.69
CA ILE A 310 -10.23 -8.73 -10.54
C ILE A 310 -10.23 -10.25 -10.76
N PRO A 311 -9.07 -10.92 -10.70
CA PRO A 311 -9.02 -12.38 -10.76
C PRO A 311 -9.88 -13.05 -9.67
N ALA A 312 -10.35 -14.27 -9.93
CA ALA A 312 -11.18 -15.01 -8.98
C ALA A 312 -10.50 -15.20 -7.61
N ALA A 313 -9.18 -15.41 -7.60
CA ALA A 313 -8.36 -15.52 -6.40
C ALA A 313 -8.15 -14.19 -5.66
N ARG A 314 -8.69 -13.08 -6.18
CA ARG A 314 -8.57 -11.71 -5.64
C ARG A 314 -7.14 -11.17 -5.57
N PHE A 315 -6.22 -11.78 -6.31
CA PHE A 315 -4.88 -11.27 -6.54
C PHE A 315 -4.40 -11.64 -7.96
N ALA A 316 -3.46 -10.86 -8.48
CA ALA A 316 -2.69 -11.14 -9.68
C ALA A 316 -1.20 -11.26 -9.31
N ALA A 317 -0.43 -11.94 -10.15
CA ALA A 317 1.00 -12.09 -9.95
C ALA A 317 1.74 -12.07 -11.30
N MET A 318 2.99 -11.59 -11.29
CA MET A 318 3.87 -11.64 -12.46
C MET A 318 5.34 -11.65 -12.05
N LEU A 319 6.20 -12.10 -12.96
CA LEU A 319 7.62 -11.82 -12.86
C LEU A 319 7.92 -10.48 -13.51
N TRP A 320 8.59 -9.60 -12.78
CA TRP A 320 8.90 -8.26 -13.23
C TRP A 320 10.41 -8.03 -13.18
N HIS A 321 10.97 -7.50 -14.25
CA HIS A 321 12.34 -7.00 -14.25
C HIS A 321 12.35 -5.50 -13.99
N ASP A 322 12.80 -5.07 -12.80
CA ASP A 322 13.05 -3.67 -12.49
C ASP A 322 14.35 -3.22 -13.16
N ALA A 323 14.23 -2.36 -14.17
CA ALA A 323 15.37 -1.76 -14.85
C ALA A 323 15.91 -0.51 -14.14
N GLY A 324 15.24 -0.02 -13.09
CA GLY A 324 15.39 1.35 -12.59
C GLY A 324 15.64 1.53 -11.09
N GLY A 325 15.55 0.50 -10.25
CA GLY A 325 15.83 0.64 -8.81
C GLY A 325 14.84 1.60 -8.13
N GLY A 326 13.54 1.32 -8.28
CA GLY A 326 12.48 2.08 -7.62
C GLY A 326 12.71 2.22 -6.11
N ALA A 327 12.24 3.32 -5.52
CA ALA A 327 12.51 3.66 -4.13
C ALA A 327 11.60 2.90 -3.14
N PHE A 328 10.49 2.32 -3.62
CA PHE A 328 9.47 1.63 -2.83
C PHE A 328 9.30 0.14 -3.18
#